data_AF-A0AAQ0B0R3-F1
#
_entry.id   AF-A0AAQ0B0R3-F1
#
_cell.length_a   1.000
_cell.length_b   1.000
_cell.length_c   1.000
_cell.angle_alpha   90.00
_cell.angle_beta   90.00
_cell.angle_gamma   90.00
#
_symmetry.space_group_name_H-M   'P 1'
#
loop_
_entity.id
_entity.type
_entity.pdbx_description
1 polymer ?
#
loop_
_entity_poly.entity_id
_entity_poly.type
_entity_poly.pdbx_seq_one_letter_code
_entity_poly.pdbx_strand_id
1 'polypeptide(L)'
;MLLLRFFKFTYLFLIVCVIQCTTTGSSPIESVILNFNKNKKSYKIGVIDFIHSEKQTNKYDSMISDLFIVELSKDSSNILVERTKLAELLTEHSLEYSGLLDSDQARKLGKIIPIDLILTGSYSIQKIQTQEEIKISGRFIHVVTGEIVYAFNTTITQENQDSITNQNSSQQTTPEKKCPGNLEIETLLKDLSTESKIQELVQKAKKVSFQEECGKIHGLILSSFIRHKIDSKEYNIFLMDSLKKFQNPDENYRVLDSLRYFQLDKRIDEEEWLSGKDVIQRVPVGGLTRYIVYLLNIQSETNKQLILKRADEIMELGIQKKIGRPVAIRKEEIVLSILYALQDSKAFLDSDLTALVFFDKYKNIVFDTSAETNKVFSIFDFLSNHYFKETNENKKEMIFLRIQDFLSSVNISEQKEKKLDDFLGKLISAAGRSKTSEATLYKTNFKSLFQSLSKEICVVVDKNLYPAQKTSRIKFLSENECICK
;
A
#
# COMPACT_ATOMS: atom_id res chain seq x y z
N MET A 1 -71.91 -48.46 2.47
CA MET A 1 -72.46 -47.17 2.02
C MET A 1 -71.36 -46.12 2.12
N LEU A 2 -70.56 -45.93 1.05
CA LEU A 2 -69.79 -44.71 0.79
C LEU A 2 -69.20 -44.81 -0.62
N LEU A 3 -69.79 -44.10 -1.59
CA LEU A 3 -69.17 -43.76 -2.86
C LEU A 3 -69.68 -42.38 -3.30
N LEU A 4 -68.73 -41.64 -3.86
CA LEU A 4 -68.84 -40.61 -4.90
C LEU A 4 -69.47 -39.23 -4.61
N ARG A 5 -68.55 -38.25 -4.59
CA ARG A 5 -68.27 -37.24 -5.64
C ARG A 5 -69.29 -36.13 -5.96
N PHE A 6 -68.67 -34.95 -6.08
CA PHE A 6 -68.99 -33.74 -6.85
C PHE A 6 -70.07 -32.80 -6.30
N PHE A 7 -69.66 -31.59 -5.90
CA PHE A 7 -70.21 -30.37 -6.50
C PHE A 7 -69.21 -29.20 -6.39
N LYS A 8 -69.07 -28.49 -7.51
CA LYS A 8 -68.26 -27.28 -7.71
C LYS A 8 -68.81 -26.13 -6.86
N PHE A 9 -67.94 -25.34 -6.25
CA PHE A 9 -68.21 -23.90 -6.10
C PHE A 9 -66.92 -23.10 -6.33
N THR A 10 -66.93 -22.43 -7.46
CA THR A 10 -66.06 -21.36 -7.91
C THR A 10 -66.02 -20.22 -6.90
N TYR A 11 -64.86 -19.97 -6.28
CA TYR A 11 -64.53 -18.66 -5.75
C TYR A 11 -63.50 -18.02 -6.68
N LEU A 12 -64.00 -17.10 -7.49
CA LEU A 12 -63.24 -16.20 -8.34
C LEU A 12 -62.50 -15.21 -7.42
N PHE A 13 -61.29 -15.58 -6.96
CA PHE A 13 -60.40 -14.61 -6.36
C PHE A 13 -59.83 -13.76 -7.49
N LEU A 14 -60.34 -12.53 -7.59
CA LEU A 14 -59.75 -11.45 -8.36
C LEU A 14 -58.36 -11.19 -7.80
N ILE A 15 -57.37 -11.95 -8.28
CA ILE A 15 -55.96 -11.58 -8.14
C ILE A 15 -55.79 -10.35 -9.03
N VAL A 16 -55.99 -9.18 -8.44
CA VAL A 16 -55.39 -7.97 -8.95
C VAL A 16 -53.89 -8.23 -8.82
N CYS A 17 -53.29 -8.72 -9.92
CA CYS A 17 -51.87 -8.57 -10.16
C CYS A 17 -51.62 -7.06 -10.24
N VAL A 18 -51.52 -6.43 -9.05
CA VAL A 18 -50.67 -5.26 -8.92
C VAL A 18 -49.31 -5.83 -9.24
N ILE A 19 -48.92 -5.71 -10.51
CA ILE A 19 -47.52 -5.64 -10.89
C ILE A 19 -47.04 -4.43 -10.12
N GLN A 20 -46.70 -4.63 -8.86
CA GLN A 20 -45.71 -3.83 -8.20
C GLN A 20 -44.49 -4.10 -9.06
N CYS A 21 -44.29 -3.25 -10.07
CA CYS A 21 -42.98 -2.79 -10.40
C CYS A 21 -42.36 -2.52 -9.03
N THR A 22 -41.57 -3.47 -8.55
CA THR A 22 -40.59 -3.21 -7.53
C THR A 22 -39.69 -2.20 -8.22
N THR A 23 -40.05 -0.93 -8.09
CA THR A 23 -39.09 0.14 -8.15
C THR A 23 -38.01 -0.36 -7.22
N THR A 24 -36.86 -0.71 -7.78
CA THR A 24 -35.68 -1.05 -7.01
C THR A 24 -35.35 0.22 -6.26
N GLY A 25 -36.00 0.39 -5.10
CA GLY A 25 -35.79 1.49 -4.20
C GLY A 25 -34.33 1.40 -3.81
N SER A 26 -33.57 2.40 -4.26
CA SER A 26 -32.19 2.57 -3.85
C SER A 26 -32.16 2.60 -2.33
N SER A 27 -31.68 1.51 -1.76
CA SER A 27 -31.60 1.33 -0.32
C SER A 27 -30.45 2.20 0.17
N PRO A 28 -30.62 3.07 1.20
CA PRO A 28 -29.54 3.89 1.74
C PRO A 28 -28.31 3.04 2.10
N ILE A 29 -27.10 3.60 2.03
CA ILE A 29 -25.84 2.89 2.32
C ILE A 29 -25.91 2.10 3.64
N GLU A 30 -26.50 2.71 4.68
CA GLU A 30 -26.77 2.07 5.98
C GLU A 30 -27.54 0.75 5.84
N SER A 31 -28.66 0.75 5.12
CA SER A 31 -29.48 -0.45 4.93
C SER A 31 -28.76 -1.54 4.13
N VAL A 32 -27.87 -1.17 3.20
CA VAL A 32 -27.03 -2.12 2.45
C VAL A 32 -26.07 -2.82 3.41
N ILE A 33 -25.38 -2.07 4.26
CA ILE A 33 -24.42 -2.62 5.22
C ILE A 33 -25.12 -3.43 6.31
N LEU A 34 -26.26 -2.96 6.83
CA LEU A 34 -27.08 -3.74 7.76
C LEU A 34 -27.51 -5.08 7.16
N ASN A 35 -27.89 -5.12 5.88
CA ASN A 35 -28.24 -6.35 5.18
C ASN A 35 -27.04 -7.29 5.02
N PHE A 36 -25.86 -6.76 4.71
CA PHE A 36 -24.62 -7.54 4.67
C PHE A 36 -24.29 -8.16 6.05
N ASN A 37 -24.44 -7.39 7.13
CA ASN A 37 -24.12 -7.83 8.49
C ASN A 37 -25.18 -8.73 9.15
N LYS A 38 -26.33 -9.00 8.52
CA LYS A 38 -27.44 -9.79 9.10
C LYS A 38 -27.01 -11.15 9.68
N ASN A 39 -25.98 -11.76 9.10
CA ASN A 39 -25.48 -13.07 9.51
C ASN A 39 -24.43 -13.02 10.64
N LYS A 40 -24.08 -11.83 11.15
CA LYS A 40 -23.11 -11.59 12.25
C LYS A 40 -21.77 -12.34 12.10
N LYS A 41 -21.33 -12.58 10.86
CA LYS A 41 -20.02 -13.16 10.59
C LYS A 41 -18.97 -12.05 10.67
N SER A 42 -17.88 -12.33 11.38
CA SER A 42 -16.75 -11.40 11.44
C SER A 42 -15.88 -11.59 10.21
N TYR A 43 -15.58 -10.49 9.52
CA TYR A 43 -14.71 -10.46 8.35
C TYR A 43 -13.68 -9.35 8.48
N LYS A 44 -12.45 -9.62 8.03
CA LYS A 44 -11.47 -8.60 7.69
C LYS A 44 -11.77 -8.07 6.30
N ILE A 45 -12.14 -6.81 6.19
CA ILE A 45 -12.66 -6.24 4.94
C ILE A 45 -11.70 -5.16 4.45
N GLY A 46 -11.24 -5.32 3.20
CA GLY A 46 -10.57 -4.26 2.47
C GLY A 46 -11.56 -3.49 1.59
N VAL A 47 -11.54 -2.16 1.64
CA VAL A 47 -12.35 -1.30 0.77
C VAL A 47 -11.44 -0.62 -0.24
N ILE A 48 -11.75 -0.76 -1.53
CA ILE A 48 -11.02 -0.08 -2.61
C ILE A 48 -11.89 0.97 -3.30
N ASP A 49 -11.25 1.83 -4.08
CA ASP A 49 -11.89 2.95 -4.78
C ASP A 49 -13.03 2.48 -5.69
N PHE A 50 -14.20 3.07 -5.53
CA PHE A 50 -15.27 2.96 -6.51
C PHE A 50 -14.93 3.86 -7.70
N ILE A 51 -15.24 3.39 -8.91
CA ILE A 51 -14.86 4.12 -10.13
C ILE A 51 -16.06 4.54 -10.94
N HIS A 52 -15.95 5.75 -11.50
CA HIS A 52 -16.92 6.25 -12.44
C HIS A 52 -17.04 5.32 -13.65
N SER A 53 -18.26 4.93 -14.03
CA SER A 53 -18.53 3.98 -15.12
C SER A 53 -17.90 4.36 -16.46
N GLU A 54 -17.62 5.64 -16.66
CA GLU A 54 -16.96 6.18 -17.87
C GLU A 54 -15.41 6.29 -17.75
N LYS A 55 -14.80 5.72 -16.70
CA LYS A 55 -13.34 5.70 -16.45
C LYS A 55 -12.65 7.07 -16.39
N GLN A 56 -13.37 8.11 -15.99
CA GLN A 56 -12.81 9.42 -15.70
C GLN A 56 -12.60 9.54 -14.18
N THR A 57 -11.45 10.05 -13.75
CA THR A 57 -11.20 10.34 -12.33
C THR A 57 -12.10 11.46 -11.87
N ASN A 58 -12.88 11.22 -10.81
CA ASN A 58 -13.87 12.17 -10.33
C ASN A 58 -13.81 12.27 -8.80
N LYS A 59 -14.16 13.44 -8.25
CA LYS A 59 -14.14 13.74 -6.80
C LYS A 59 -14.94 12.74 -5.94
N TYR A 60 -15.83 11.96 -6.56
CA TYR A 60 -16.66 10.98 -5.87
C TYR A 60 -15.98 9.61 -5.66
N ASP A 61 -14.89 9.30 -6.38
CA ASP A 61 -14.20 7.99 -6.32
C ASP A 61 -13.77 7.67 -4.86
N SER A 62 -13.18 8.65 -4.19
CA SER A 62 -12.77 8.52 -2.79
C SER A 62 -13.91 8.72 -1.81
N MET A 63 -14.82 9.66 -2.06
CA MET A 63 -15.96 9.96 -1.19
C MET A 63 -16.85 8.73 -0.97
N ILE A 64 -17.19 8.00 -2.03
CA ILE A 64 -18.07 6.82 -1.95
C ILE A 64 -17.42 5.74 -1.08
N SER A 65 -16.13 5.53 -1.26
CA SER A 65 -15.35 4.55 -0.51
C SER A 65 -15.30 4.90 0.99
N ASP A 66 -15.12 6.19 1.30
CA ASP A 66 -15.09 6.68 2.69
C ASP A 66 -16.45 6.52 3.38
N LEU A 67 -17.55 6.74 2.65
CA LEU A 67 -18.91 6.49 3.17
C LEU A 67 -19.10 5.01 3.55
N PHE A 68 -18.62 4.07 2.73
CA PHE A 68 -18.70 2.65 3.06
C PHE A 68 -17.80 2.25 4.22
N ILE A 69 -16.61 2.85 4.35
CA ILE A 69 -15.72 2.64 5.51
C ILE A 69 -16.41 3.09 6.79
N VAL A 70 -16.98 4.31 6.80
CA VAL A 70 -17.72 4.83 7.95
C VAL A 70 -18.86 3.91 8.31
N GLU A 71 -19.66 3.47 7.34
CA GLU A 71 -20.82 2.61 7.63
C GLU A 71 -20.41 1.21 8.11
N LEU A 72 -19.41 0.58 7.49
CA LEU A 72 -18.90 -0.71 7.92
C LEU A 72 -18.31 -0.67 9.33
N SER A 73 -17.68 0.45 9.71
CA SER A 73 -17.04 0.63 11.02
C SER A 73 -18.03 0.68 12.19
N LYS A 74 -19.31 0.98 11.92
CA LYS A 74 -20.36 1.01 12.95
C LYS A 74 -20.65 -0.38 13.51
N ASP A 75 -20.34 -1.44 12.77
CA ASP A 75 -20.47 -2.81 13.26
C ASP A 75 -19.10 -3.37 13.66
N SER A 76 -18.92 -3.63 14.95
CA SER A 76 -17.70 -4.19 15.54
C SER A 76 -17.29 -5.57 14.99
N SER A 77 -18.17 -6.30 14.29
CA SER A 77 -17.78 -7.56 13.64
C SER A 77 -16.90 -7.34 12.40
N ASN A 78 -16.91 -6.13 11.83
CA ASN A 78 -16.13 -5.79 10.66
C ASN A 78 -14.77 -5.24 11.08
N ILE A 79 -13.71 -5.96 10.70
CA ILE A 79 -12.34 -5.52 10.92
C ILE A 79 -11.86 -4.85 9.64
N LEU A 80 -11.82 -3.52 9.63
CA LEU A 80 -11.43 -2.78 8.44
C LEU A 80 -9.93 -2.72 8.27
N VAL A 81 -9.48 -2.87 7.02
CA VAL A 81 -8.09 -2.66 6.63
C VAL A 81 -7.97 -1.30 5.94
N GLU A 82 -6.99 -0.52 6.38
CA GLU A 82 -6.71 0.82 5.86
C GLU A 82 -6.64 0.86 4.33
N ARG A 83 -7.49 1.68 3.72
CA ARG A 83 -7.63 1.79 2.27
C ARG A 83 -6.33 2.24 1.60
N THR A 84 -5.59 3.17 2.21
CA THR A 84 -4.28 3.62 1.74
C THR A 84 -3.26 2.47 1.73
N LYS A 85 -3.33 1.58 2.73
CA LYS A 85 -2.49 0.38 2.80
C LYS A 85 -2.84 -0.63 1.70
N LEU A 86 -4.12 -0.76 1.36
CA LEU A 86 -4.56 -1.58 0.22
C LEU A 86 -4.08 -0.98 -1.11
N ALA A 87 -4.19 0.33 -1.28
CA ALA A 87 -3.77 1.04 -2.49
C ALA A 87 -2.27 0.94 -2.74
N GLU A 88 -1.47 1.11 -1.70
CA GLU A 88 -0.02 0.94 -1.75
C GLU A 88 0.36 -0.48 -2.16
N LEU A 89 -0.25 -1.49 -1.52
CA LEU A 89 0.04 -2.90 -1.81
C LEU A 89 -0.43 -3.34 -3.21
N LEU A 90 -1.54 -2.78 -3.71
CA LEU A 90 -1.99 -2.98 -5.09
C LEU A 90 -1.00 -2.40 -6.10
N THR A 91 -0.48 -1.20 -5.81
CA THR A 91 0.53 -0.51 -6.63
C THR A 91 1.85 -1.27 -6.64
N GLU A 92 2.31 -1.76 -5.47
CA GLU A 92 3.53 -2.56 -5.31
C GLU A 92 3.52 -3.86 -6.11
N HIS A 93 2.34 -4.48 -6.26
CA HIS A 93 2.18 -5.73 -7.00
C HIS A 93 1.83 -5.56 -8.48
N SER A 94 1.90 -4.33 -9.01
CA SER A 94 1.55 -4.02 -10.41
C SER A 94 0.14 -4.49 -10.80
N LEU A 95 -0.75 -4.59 -9.82
CA LEU A 95 -2.17 -4.76 -10.07
C LEU A 95 -2.72 -3.37 -10.38
N GLU A 96 -3.34 -3.19 -11.54
CA GLU A 96 -3.93 -1.90 -11.88
C GLU A 96 -4.90 -1.48 -10.76
N TYR A 97 -4.65 -0.32 -10.15
CA TYR A 97 -5.56 0.33 -9.22
C TYR A 97 -6.74 0.93 -10.01
N SER A 98 -7.41 0.09 -10.78
CA SER A 98 -8.51 0.46 -11.66
C SER A 98 -9.86 0.20 -11.00
N GLY A 99 -9.91 0.18 -9.65
CA GLY A 99 -11.10 0.19 -8.76
C GLY A 99 -12.15 -0.89 -8.97
N LEU A 100 -12.01 -1.68 -10.03
CA LEU A 100 -12.82 -2.80 -10.48
C LEU A 100 -11.93 -4.03 -10.45
N LEU A 101 -11.68 -4.54 -9.24
CA LEU A 101 -10.98 -5.81 -9.09
C LEU A 101 -11.92 -6.93 -9.56
N ASP A 102 -11.40 -7.79 -10.44
CA ASP A 102 -12.03 -9.07 -10.76
C ASP A 102 -11.69 -10.13 -9.70
N SER A 103 -12.33 -11.30 -9.81
CA SER A 103 -12.14 -12.39 -8.86
C SER A 103 -10.70 -12.92 -8.84
N ASP A 104 -9.95 -12.81 -9.94
CA ASP A 104 -8.57 -13.30 -10.05
C ASP A 104 -7.58 -12.33 -9.39
N GLN A 105 -7.80 -11.03 -9.56
CA GLN A 105 -7.05 -9.97 -8.90
C GLN A 105 -7.34 -9.95 -7.39
N ALA A 106 -8.60 -10.13 -6.97
CA ALA A 106 -8.97 -10.29 -5.58
C ALA A 106 -8.26 -11.49 -4.92
N ARG A 107 -8.13 -12.62 -5.64
CA ARG A 107 -7.38 -13.79 -5.17
C ARG A 107 -5.88 -13.57 -5.08
N LYS A 108 -5.31 -12.72 -5.91
CA LYS A 108 -3.90 -12.30 -5.78
C LYS A 108 -3.73 -11.42 -4.54
N LEU A 109 -4.64 -10.47 -4.32
CA LEU A 109 -4.58 -9.56 -3.18
C LEU A 109 -4.73 -10.28 -1.83
N GLY A 110 -5.65 -11.24 -1.73
CA GLY A 110 -5.85 -12.05 -0.51
C GLY A 110 -4.69 -12.94 -0.11
N LYS A 111 -3.73 -13.20 -1.02
CA LYS A 111 -2.49 -13.92 -0.69
C LYS A 111 -1.44 -13.05 -0.03
N ILE A 112 -1.57 -11.74 -0.18
CA ILE A 112 -0.61 -10.72 0.26
C ILE A 112 -1.13 -10.03 1.52
N ILE A 113 -2.44 -9.82 1.60
CA ILE A 113 -3.10 -9.09 2.66
C ILE A 113 -3.98 -10.06 3.45
N PRO A 114 -3.90 -10.09 4.79
CA PRO A 114 -4.77 -10.92 5.62
C PRO A 114 -6.18 -10.30 5.72
N ILE A 115 -6.85 -10.16 4.57
CA ILE A 115 -8.27 -9.80 4.43
C ILE A 115 -9.07 -11.04 4.06
N ASP A 116 -10.34 -11.06 4.44
CA ASP A 116 -11.28 -12.13 4.08
C ASP A 116 -12.13 -11.71 2.87
N LEU A 117 -12.52 -10.42 2.83
CA LEU A 117 -13.37 -9.85 1.78
C LEU A 117 -12.78 -8.55 1.21
N ILE A 118 -13.06 -8.30 -0.07
CA ILE A 118 -12.81 -6.99 -0.72
C ILE A 118 -14.15 -6.38 -1.14
N LEU A 119 -14.39 -5.14 -0.74
CA LEU A 119 -15.45 -4.29 -1.26
C LEU A 119 -14.92 -3.46 -2.44
N THR A 120 -15.56 -3.61 -3.60
CA THR A 120 -15.22 -2.93 -4.87
C THR A 120 -16.50 -2.64 -5.65
N GLY A 121 -16.46 -1.66 -6.56
CA GLY A 121 -17.60 -1.34 -7.38
C GLY A 121 -17.40 -0.19 -8.35
N SER A 122 -18.49 0.21 -8.98
CA SER A 122 -18.54 1.34 -9.90
C SER A 122 -19.74 2.23 -9.59
N TYR A 123 -19.70 3.46 -10.06
CA TYR A 123 -20.83 4.38 -9.96
C TYR A 123 -21.04 5.19 -11.22
N SER A 124 -22.23 5.72 -11.40
CA SER A 124 -22.60 6.61 -12.50
C SER A 124 -23.32 7.83 -11.95
N ILE A 125 -23.05 9.00 -12.53
CA ILE A 125 -23.70 10.25 -12.13
C ILE A 125 -24.79 10.59 -13.14
N GLN A 126 -26.00 10.80 -12.64
CA GLN A 126 -27.11 11.33 -13.42
C GLN A 126 -27.48 12.70 -12.89
N LYS A 127 -27.29 13.75 -13.70
CA LYS A 127 -27.72 15.10 -13.36
C LYS A 127 -29.21 15.24 -13.60
N ILE A 128 -29.96 15.58 -12.55
CA ILE A 128 -31.39 15.85 -12.61
C ILE A 128 -31.63 17.26 -12.06
N GLN A 129 -31.80 18.23 -12.97
CA GLN A 129 -32.07 19.62 -12.62
C GLN A 129 -31.00 20.22 -11.69
N THR A 130 -31.33 20.44 -10.41
CA THR A 130 -30.47 21.01 -9.37
C THR A 130 -29.76 19.94 -8.52
N GLN A 131 -30.00 18.66 -8.76
CA GLN A 131 -29.45 17.55 -7.98
C GLN A 131 -28.58 16.63 -8.84
N GLU A 132 -27.54 16.06 -8.23
CA GLU A 132 -26.74 14.97 -8.79
C GLU A 132 -27.15 13.65 -8.11
N GLU A 133 -27.71 12.71 -8.88
CA GLU A 133 -27.94 11.35 -8.43
C GLU A 133 -26.73 10.47 -8.76
N ILE A 134 -26.08 9.95 -7.74
CA ILE A 134 -24.93 9.06 -7.84
C ILE A 134 -25.43 7.63 -7.61
N LYS A 135 -25.56 6.86 -8.69
CA LYS A 135 -25.96 5.45 -8.63
C LYS A 135 -24.73 4.58 -8.47
N ILE A 136 -24.69 3.76 -7.42
CA ILE A 136 -23.54 2.95 -7.02
C ILE A 136 -23.90 1.48 -7.11
N SER A 137 -23.03 0.69 -7.75
CA SER A 137 -23.07 -0.76 -7.78
C SER A 137 -21.83 -1.32 -7.10
N GLY A 138 -22.00 -2.06 -6.02
CA GLY A 138 -20.90 -2.61 -5.21
C GLY A 138 -21.02 -4.11 -4.99
N ARG A 139 -19.88 -4.75 -4.71
CA ARG A 139 -19.79 -6.18 -4.42
C ARG A 139 -18.71 -6.49 -3.40
N PHE A 140 -18.98 -7.47 -2.53
CA PHE A 140 -18.03 -8.09 -1.61
C PHE A 140 -17.51 -9.39 -2.23
N ILE A 141 -16.20 -9.49 -2.43
CA ILE A 141 -15.54 -10.65 -3.03
C ILE A 141 -14.74 -11.38 -1.96
N HIS A 142 -14.97 -12.68 -1.78
CA HIS A 142 -14.15 -13.51 -0.91
C HIS A 142 -12.77 -13.73 -1.52
N VAL A 143 -11.72 -13.33 -0.82
CA VAL A 143 -10.39 -13.23 -1.44
C VAL A 143 -9.71 -14.57 -1.64
N VAL A 144 -10.16 -15.65 -1.00
CA VAL A 144 -9.59 -16.99 -1.23
C VAL A 144 -10.29 -17.72 -2.38
N THR A 145 -11.62 -17.66 -2.44
CA THR A 145 -12.45 -18.40 -3.42
C THR A 145 -12.73 -17.59 -4.68
N GLY A 146 -12.66 -16.26 -4.60
CA GLY A 146 -13.05 -15.34 -5.68
C GLY A 146 -14.55 -15.17 -5.84
N GLU A 147 -15.36 -15.74 -4.95
CA GLU A 147 -16.83 -15.68 -5.01
C GLU A 147 -17.36 -14.32 -4.58
N ILE A 148 -18.41 -13.84 -5.24
CA ILE A 148 -19.16 -12.66 -4.79
C ILE A 148 -20.09 -13.10 -3.67
N VAL A 149 -19.77 -12.70 -2.43
CA VAL A 149 -20.52 -13.06 -1.22
C VAL A 149 -21.78 -12.21 -1.08
N TYR A 150 -21.72 -10.97 -1.54
CA TYR A 150 -22.84 -10.03 -1.51
C TYR A 150 -22.67 -8.97 -2.59
N ALA A 151 -23.76 -8.55 -3.23
CA ALA A 151 -23.77 -7.48 -4.22
C ALA A 151 -25.00 -6.59 -3.99
N PHE A 152 -24.87 -5.30 -4.29
CA PHE A 152 -25.90 -4.30 -4.00
C PHE A 152 -25.89 -3.15 -5.02
N ASN A 153 -27.02 -2.46 -5.07
CA ASN A 153 -27.16 -1.16 -5.73
C ASN A 153 -27.72 -0.14 -4.74
N THR A 154 -27.17 1.06 -4.72
CA THR A 154 -27.64 2.19 -3.89
C THR A 154 -27.53 3.49 -4.67
N THR A 155 -28.20 4.55 -4.19
CA THR A 155 -28.17 5.87 -4.80
C THR A 155 -27.92 6.90 -3.71
N ILE A 156 -27.01 7.84 -3.98
CA ILE A 156 -26.80 9.05 -3.18
C ILE A 156 -27.32 10.23 -3.98
N THR A 157 -28.17 11.07 -3.37
CA THR A 157 -28.60 12.33 -3.98
C THR A 157 -27.83 13.48 -3.35
N GLN A 158 -27.20 14.32 -4.16
CA GLN A 158 -26.51 15.53 -3.70
C GLN A 158 -27.15 16.77 -4.32
N GLU A 159 -27.48 17.77 -3.50
CA GLU A 159 -28.00 19.05 -3.99
C GLU A 159 -26.85 19.98 -4.40
N ASN A 160 -26.95 20.63 -5.56
CA ASN A 160 -26.01 21.68 -5.95
C ASN A 160 -26.22 22.91 -5.04
N GLN A 161 -25.28 23.17 -4.13
CA GLN A 161 -25.24 24.43 -3.39
C GLN A 161 -24.54 25.52 -4.21
N ASP A 162 -25.22 25.95 -5.29
CA ASP A 162 -24.91 27.20 -6.00
C ASP A 162 -26.20 28.03 -6.12
N SER A 163 -26.73 28.54 -5.01
CA SER A 163 -27.44 29.84 -4.92
C SER A 163 -28.04 30.12 -3.51
N ILE A 164 -27.34 30.98 -2.77
CA ILE A 164 -27.81 32.12 -1.93
C ILE A 164 -29.02 31.94 -0.96
N THR A 165 -28.66 32.14 0.32
CA THR A 165 -29.38 32.79 1.46
C THR A 165 -30.39 32.05 2.34
N ASN A 166 -30.11 32.17 3.65
CA ASN A 166 -30.99 32.46 4.80
C ASN A 166 -32.33 31.69 4.82
N GLN A 167 -32.61 30.84 5.80
CA GLN A 167 -32.76 31.20 7.21
C GLN A 167 -32.85 29.92 8.06
N ASN A 168 -32.29 30.01 9.28
CA ASN A 168 -32.67 29.27 10.48
C ASN A 168 -32.86 27.76 10.35
N SER A 169 -31.82 27.01 10.69
CA SER A 169 -32.00 25.79 11.47
C SER A 169 -30.84 25.63 12.43
N SER A 170 -31.18 25.78 13.71
CA SER A 170 -30.35 25.49 14.86
C SER A 170 -29.83 24.06 14.79
N GLN A 171 -28.52 23.91 14.57
CA GLN A 171 -27.77 22.73 14.97
C GLN A 171 -26.70 23.19 15.95
N GLN A 172 -26.74 22.61 17.14
CA GLN A 172 -25.64 22.65 18.09
C GLN A 172 -24.46 21.90 17.45
N THR A 173 -23.68 22.63 16.65
CA THR A 173 -22.29 22.32 16.38
C THR A 173 -21.49 22.82 17.57
N THR A 174 -20.68 21.94 18.15
CA THR A 174 -19.44 22.41 18.79
C THR A 174 -18.72 23.30 17.76
N PRO A 175 -18.32 24.52 18.13
CA PRO A 175 -18.08 25.59 17.17
C PRO A 175 -16.93 25.23 16.24
N GLU A 176 -17.18 25.23 14.92
CA GLU A 176 -16.14 25.35 13.91
C GLU A 176 -15.30 26.58 14.27
N LYS A 177 -14.07 26.34 14.71
CA LYS A 177 -13.09 27.39 14.97
C LYS A 177 -12.84 28.06 13.63
N LYS A 178 -13.45 29.22 13.37
CA LYS A 178 -13.13 30.04 12.18
C LYS A 178 -11.62 30.20 12.16
N CYS A 179 -10.99 29.79 11.06
CA CYS A 179 -9.56 29.92 10.85
C CYS A 179 -9.31 31.21 10.06
N PRO A 180 -9.19 32.38 10.72
CA PRO A 180 -8.96 33.64 10.05
C PRO A 180 -7.69 33.56 9.19
N GLY A 181 -7.80 33.93 7.92
CA GLY A 181 -6.70 33.88 6.95
C GLY A 181 -6.77 32.71 5.96
N ASN A 182 -7.47 31.62 6.26
CA ASN A 182 -7.54 30.48 5.33
C ASN A 182 -8.26 30.82 4.02
N LEU A 183 -9.36 31.58 4.07
CA LEU A 183 -10.10 32.03 2.88
C LEU A 183 -9.25 32.91 1.95
N GLU A 184 -8.39 33.76 2.53
CA GLU A 184 -7.46 34.59 1.76
C GLU A 184 -6.39 33.73 1.10
N ILE A 185 -5.85 32.75 1.81
CA ILE A 185 -4.86 31.80 1.26
C ILE A 185 -5.49 30.97 0.13
N GLU A 186 -6.72 30.46 0.31
CA GLU A 186 -7.45 29.74 -0.74
C GLU A 186 -7.70 30.61 -1.98
N THR A 187 -7.92 31.90 -1.79
CA THR A 187 -8.07 32.85 -2.90
C THR A 187 -6.74 33.05 -3.63
N LEU A 188 -5.63 33.22 -2.89
CA LEU A 188 -4.29 33.34 -3.48
C LEU A 188 -3.85 32.05 -4.19
N LEU A 189 -4.27 30.88 -3.71
CA LEU A 189 -3.98 29.59 -4.35
C LEU A 189 -4.57 29.44 -5.75
N LYS A 190 -5.58 30.24 -6.11
CA LYS A 190 -6.16 30.24 -7.46
C LYS A 190 -5.23 30.85 -8.51
N ASP A 191 -4.25 31.66 -8.08
CA ASP A 191 -3.36 32.37 -8.99
C ASP A 191 -1.93 32.47 -8.43
N LEU A 192 -1.10 31.52 -8.84
CA LEU A 192 0.33 31.43 -8.51
C LEU A 192 1.22 31.84 -9.68
N SER A 193 0.72 32.69 -10.59
CA SER A 193 1.40 33.04 -11.85
C SER A 193 2.64 33.92 -11.71
N THR A 194 2.83 34.58 -10.57
CA THR A 194 3.95 35.53 -10.36
C THR A 194 4.63 35.32 -9.01
N GLU A 195 5.93 35.63 -8.97
CA GLU A 195 6.75 35.53 -7.75
C GLU A 195 6.17 36.35 -6.59
N SER A 196 5.67 37.57 -6.87
CA SER A 196 5.05 38.41 -5.84
C SER A 196 3.81 37.76 -5.22
N LYS A 197 3.00 37.03 -5.99
CA LYS A 197 1.80 36.33 -5.47
C LYS A 197 2.20 35.14 -4.62
N ILE A 198 3.23 34.41 -5.04
CA ILE A 198 3.80 33.30 -4.27
C ILE A 198 4.35 33.81 -2.92
N GLN A 199 5.11 34.91 -2.94
CA GLN A 199 5.64 35.52 -1.71
C GLN A 199 4.53 36.00 -0.79
N GLU A 200 3.49 36.66 -1.31
CA GLU A 200 2.34 37.08 -0.50
C GLU A 200 1.65 35.87 0.16
N LEU A 201 1.42 34.81 -0.60
CA LEU A 201 0.84 33.57 -0.09
C LEU A 201 1.70 32.97 1.02
N VAL A 202 3.01 32.86 0.82
CA VAL A 202 3.94 32.28 1.80
C VAL A 202 3.96 33.11 3.08
N GLN A 203 3.97 34.44 2.97
CA GLN A 203 3.95 35.33 4.14
C GLN A 203 2.65 35.24 4.95
N LYS A 204 1.51 35.00 4.30
CA LYS A 204 0.24 34.70 4.98
C LYS A 204 0.24 33.30 5.58
N ALA A 205 0.69 32.30 4.82
CA ALA A 205 0.74 30.91 5.26
C ALA A 205 1.58 30.71 6.53
N LYS A 206 2.73 31.37 6.61
CA LYS A 206 3.63 31.31 7.80
C LYS A 206 2.99 31.78 9.10
N LYS A 207 1.92 32.58 9.02
CA LYS A 207 1.16 33.06 10.19
C LYS A 207 0.14 32.04 10.68
N VAL A 208 -0.15 31.01 9.89
CA VAL A 208 -1.06 29.92 10.24
C VAL A 208 -0.26 28.79 10.90
N SER A 209 -0.79 28.25 12.00
CA SER A 209 -0.18 27.11 12.68
C SER A 209 -0.23 25.87 11.80
N PHE A 210 0.91 25.17 11.67
CA PHE A 210 0.99 23.96 10.86
C PHE A 210 0.32 22.74 11.53
N GLN A 211 0.08 22.72 12.84
CA GLN A 211 -0.39 21.51 13.54
C GLN A 211 -1.90 21.44 13.73
N GLU A 212 -2.51 22.58 14.05
CA GLU A 212 -3.93 22.67 14.42
C GLU A 212 -4.86 22.46 13.23
N GLU A 213 -6.17 22.40 13.52
CA GLU A 213 -7.25 22.31 12.52
C GLU A 213 -7.08 23.33 11.39
N CYS A 214 -6.69 24.57 11.72
CA CYS A 214 -6.46 25.62 10.74
C CYS A 214 -5.28 25.34 9.79
N GLY A 215 -4.34 24.50 10.20
CA GLY A 215 -3.18 24.16 9.39
C GLY A 215 -3.50 23.29 8.18
N LYS A 216 -4.71 22.73 8.05
CA LYS A 216 -5.11 21.92 6.89
C LYS A 216 -4.85 22.64 5.56
N ILE A 217 -4.88 23.98 5.58
CA ILE A 217 -4.50 24.84 4.46
C ILE A 217 -3.10 24.54 3.90
N HIS A 218 -2.14 24.15 4.74
CA HIS A 218 -0.79 23.79 4.29
C HIS A 218 -0.77 22.56 3.40
N GLY A 219 -1.73 21.63 3.55
CA GLY A 219 -1.87 20.50 2.62
C GLY A 219 -2.25 20.97 1.22
N LEU A 220 -3.11 21.99 1.11
CA LEU A 220 -3.46 22.62 -0.17
C LEU A 220 -2.28 23.37 -0.78
N ILE A 221 -1.52 24.10 0.05
CA ILE A 221 -0.30 24.80 -0.40
C ILE A 221 0.74 23.80 -0.91
N LEU A 222 1.08 22.78 -0.12
CA LEU A 222 2.04 21.74 -0.51
C LEU A 222 1.62 21.06 -1.82
N SER A 223 0.35 20.65 -1.92
CA SER A 223 -0.20 20.04 -3.13
C SER A 223 -0.07 20.94 -4.35
N SER A 224 -0.37 22.24 -4.20
CA SER A 224 -0.26 23.23 -5.26
C SER A 224 1.19 23.47 -5.66
N PHE A 225 2.08 23.68 -4.70
CA PHE A 225 3.49 23.95 -4.94
C PHE A 225 4.18 22.77 -5.62
N ILE A 226 3.92 21.54 -5.16
CA ILE A 226 4.43 20.31 -5.80
C ILE A 226 3.89 20.19 -7.24
N ARG A 227 2.59 20.41 -7.44
CA ARG A 227 1.95 20.32 -8.77
C ARG A 227 2.52 21.34 -9.76
N HIS A 228 2.71 22.57 -9.32
CA HIS A 228 3.18 23.69 -10.14
C HIS A 228 4.70 23.86 -10.13
N LYS A 229 5.44 22.98 -9.43
CA LYS A 229 6.90 23.03 -9.29
C LYS A 229 7.40 24.36 -8.75
N ILE A 230 6.70 24.91 -7.76
CA ILE A 230 7.05 26.16 -7.09
C ILE A 230 7.97 25.85 -5.92
N ASP A 231 9.24 26.19 -6.06
CA ASP A 231 10.22 26.13 -4.98
C ASP A 231 10.29 27.48 -4.25
N SER A 232 10.12 27.46 -2.93
CA SER A 232 10.14 28.66 -2.08
C SER A 232 11.00 28.41 -0.85
N LYS A 233 12.18 29.03 -0.82
CA LYS A 233 13.12 28.95 0.30
C LYS A 233 12.49 29.37 1.63
N GLU A 234 11.68 30.44 1.64
CA GLU A 234 11.01 30.90 2.86
C GLU A 234 9.99 29.89 3.39
N TYR A 235 9.31 29.19 2.47
CA TYR A 235 8.36 28.14 2.84
C TYR A 235 9.09 26.89 3.34
N ASN A 236 10.21 26.49 2.72
CA ASN A 236 11.07 25.41 3.20
C ASN A 236 11.54 25.63 4.64
N ILE A 237 12.03 26.83 4.97
CA ILE A 237 12.44 27.19 6.33
C ILE A 237 11.26 27.02 7.31
N PHE A 238 10.09 27.53 6.95
CA PHE A 238 8.89 27.39 7.77
C PHE A 238 8.46 25.93 7.98
N LEU A 239 8.55 25.09 6.94
CA LEU A 239 8.26 23.67 7.04
C LEU A 239 9.25 22.99 7.99
N MET A 240 10.56 23.21 7.81
CA MET A 240 11.60 22.63 8.68
C MET A 240 11.38 22.98 10.15
N ASP A 241 11.02 24.23 10.47
CA ASP A 241 10.72 24.63 11.85
C ASP A 241 9.40 24.05 12.38
N SER A 242 8.43 23.84 11.49
CA SER A 242 7.14 23.23 11.85
C SER A 242 7.27 21.73 12.13
N LEU A 243 8.12 21.02 11.37
CA LEU A 243 8.35 19.58 11.51
C LEU A 243 8.89 19.20 12.90
N LYS A 244 9.74 20.04 13.50
CA LYS A 244 10.29 19.86 14.87
C LYS A 244 9.21 19.74 15.95
N LYS A 245 8.00 20.23 15.70
CA LYS A 245 6.93 20.27 16.69
C LYS A 245 6.11 18.97 16.76
N PHE A 246 6.21 18.09 15.77
CA PHE A 246 5.41 16.86 15.72
C PHE A 246 5.97 15.77 16.64
N GLN A 247 5.14 15.28 17.56
CA GLN A 247 5.55 14.12 18.37
C GLN A 247 5.37 12.80 17.62
N ASN A 248 4.32 12.70 16.79
CA ASN A 248 4.04 11.56 15.94
C ASN A 248 3.89 12.02 14.47
N PRO A 249 4.90 11.77 13.61
CA PRO A 249 4.86 12.13 12.20
C PRO A 249 3.70 11.50 11.40
N ASP A 250 3.30 10.27 11.71
CA ASP A 250 2.33 9.51 10.90
C ASP A 250 0.88 9.97 11.09
N GLU A 251 0.58 10.68 12.17
CA GLU A 251 -0.77 11.26 12.41
C GLU A 251 -1.10 12.38 11.42
N ASN A 252 -0.13 12.85 10.65
CA ASN A 252 -0.32 13.99 9.78
C ASN A 252 0.43 13.85 8.46
N TYR A 253 -0.33 13.53 7.41
CA TYR A 253 0.17 13.38 6.04
C TYR A 253 1.03 14.58 5.55
N ARG A 254 0.79 15.79 6.10
CA ARG A 254 1.55 17.00 5.75
C ARG A 254 3.04 16.88 6.10
N VAL A 255 3.41 16.07 7.10
CA VAL A 255 4.81 15.83 7.43
C VAL A 255 5.52 15.12 6.29
N LEU A 256 4.89 14.06 5.76
CA LEU A 256 5.41 13.32 4.62
C LEU A 256 5.42 14.18 3.33
N ASP A 257 4.35 14.94 3.08
CA ASP A 257 4.29 15.88 1.94
C ASP A 257 5.35 16.98 2.02
N SER A 258 5.76 17.38 3.23
CA SER A 258 6.86 18.34 3.41
C SER A 258 8.20 17.75 2.95
N LEU A 259 8.48 16.49 3.28
CA LEU A 259 9.71 15.82 2.79
C LEU A 259 9.67 15.61 1.28
N ARG A 260 8.50 15.30 0.73
CA ARG A 260 8.30 15.23 -0.73
C ARG A 260 8.52 16.59 -1.39
N TYR A 261 8.12 17.68 -0.72
CA TYR A 261 8.34 19.04 -1.20
C TYR A 261 9.82 19.42 -1.20
N PHE A 262 10.62 19.00 -0.21
CA PHE A 262 12.07 19.24 -0.19
C PHE A 262 12.77 18.69 -1.45
N GLN A 263 12.29 17.59 -2.03
CA GLN A 263 12.88 17.04 -3.26
C GLN A 263 12.60 17.85 -4.53
N LEU A 264 11.80 18.94 -4.45
CA LEU A 264 11.29 19.63 -5.64
C LEU A 264 12.40 20.29 -6.47
N ASP A 265 13.44 20.80 -5.80
CA ASP A 265 14.64 21.36 -6.42
C ASP A 265 15.64 20.26 -6.87
N LYS A 266 15.24 18.99 -6.71
CA LYS A 266 15.98 17.75 -7.01
C LYS A 266 17.17 17.50 -6.09
N ARG A 267 17.36 18.30 -5.05
CA ARG A 267 18.40 18.12 -4.05
C ARG A 267 17.73 17.97 -2.69
N ILE A 268 18.48 17.44 -1.75
CA ILE A 268 18.13 17.51 -0.33
C ILE A 268 19.38 18.08 0.29
N ASP A 269 19.34 19.34 0.73
CA ASP A 269 20.49 19.99 1.34
C ASP A 269 20.75 19.47 2.77
N GLU A 270 21.75 20.05 3.46
CA GLU A 270 22.09 19.61 4.81
C GLU A 270 21.02 20.03 5.84
N GLU A 271 20.36 21.17 5.67
CA GLU A 271 19.31 21.62 6.59
C GLU A 271 18.06 20.75 6.45
N GLU A 272 17.66 20.45 5.22
CA GLU A 272 16.54 19.55 4.90
C GLU A 272 16.83 18.12 5.36
N TRP A 273 18.07 17.64 5.17
CA TRP A 273 18.52 16.35 5.69
C TRP A 273 18.42 16.28 7.21
N LEU A 274 18.90 17.29 7.93
CA LEU A 274 18.84 17.33 9.40
C LEU A 274 17.39 17.37 9.89
N SER A 275 16.52 18.16 9.24
CA SER A 275 15.09 18.21 9.52
C SER A 275 14.41 16.85 9.31
N GLY A 276 14.67 16.21 8.17
CA GLY A 276 14.19 14.86 7.87
C GLY A 276 14.70 13.80 8.85
N LYS A 277 15.97 13.89 9.24
CA LYS A 277 16.61 13.01 10.23
C LYS A 277 15.99 13.16 11.62
N ASP A 278 15.55 14.36 11.99
CA ASP A 278 14.77 14.59 13.21
C ASP A 278 13.35 13.99 13.11
N VAL A 279 12.72 14.03 11.94
CA VAL A 279 11.41 13.37 11.69
C VAL A 279 11.51 11.86 11.87
N ILE A 280 12.45 11.17 11.20
CA ILE A 280 12.53 9.71 11.24
C ILE A 280 12.82 9.14 12.64
N GLN A 281 13.45 9.91 13.52
CA GLN A 281 13.65 9.53 14.94
C GLN A 281 12.35 9.47 15.75
N ARG A 282 11.26 10.05 15.23
CA ARG A 282 9.93 10.09 15.87
C ARG A 282 8.88 9.26 15.15
N VAL A 283 9.20 8.69 13.99
CA VAL A 283 8.29 7.86 13.20
C VAL A 283 7.94 6.56 13.96
N PRO A 284 6.67 6.14 13.99
CA PRO A 284 6.27 4.88 14.59
C PRO A 284 6.65 3.67 13.71
N VAL A 285 6.49 2.47 14.25
CA VAL A 285 6.81 1.22 13.56
C VAL A 285 5.96 1.09 12.28
N GLY A 286 6.61 0.82 11.14
CA GLY A 286 5.95 0.57 9.84
C GLY A 286 5.91 1.76 8.88
N GLY A 287 6.05 3.00 9.36
CA GLY A 287 6.08 4.20 8.50
C GLY A 287 7.45 4.52 7.90
N LEU A 288 8.53 4.02 8.52
CA LEU A 288 9.92 4.46 8.29
C LEU A 288 10.35 4.48 6.81
N THR A 289 10.05 3.41 6.06
CA THR A 289 10.48 3.27 4.66
C THR A 289 10.07 4.48 3.81
N ARG A 290 8.85 5.01 3.99
CA ARG A 290 8.31 6.11 3.17
C ARG A 290 9.10 7.41 3.37
N TYR A 291 9.47 7.69 4.61
CA TYR A 291 10.28 8.87 4.92
C TYR A 291 11.69 8.73 4.36
N ILE A 292 12.30 7.55 4.48
CA ILE A 292 13.65 7.31 3.95
C ILE A 292 13.68 7.47 2.42
N VAL A 293 12.65 7.00 1.70
CA VAL A 293 12.55 7.16 0.23
C VAL A 293 12.71 8.62 -0.18
N TYR A 294 12.02 9.55 0.50
CA TYR A 294 12.11 10.97 0.18
C TYR A 294 13.45 11.58 0.59
N LEU A 295 14.02 11.17 1.73
CA LEU A 295 15.29 11.71 2.23
C LEU A 295 16.52 11.23 1.45
N LEU A 296 16.52 9.99 0.98
CA LEU A 296 17.60 9.48 0.13
C LEU A 296 17.54 10.06 -1.28
N ASN A 297 16.36 10.52 -1.71
CA ASN A 297 16.14 11.21 -2.97
C ASN A 297 16.72 10.48 -4.19
N ILE A 298 16.63 9.15 -4.23
CA ILE A 298 17.34 8.31 -5.20
C ILE A 298 16.91 8.50 -6.65
N GLN A 299 15.74 9.11 -6.89
CA GLN A 299 15.27 9.49 -8.23
C GLN A 299 16.05 10.68 -8.82
N SER A 300 16.68 11.50 -7.97
CA SER A 300 17.34 12.74 -8.40
C SER A 300 18.80 12.85 -7.97
N GLU A 301 19.17 12.27 -6.83
CA GLU A 301 20.53 12.31 -6.31
C GLU A 301 21.47 11.44 -7.17
N THR A 302 22.56 12.05 -7.62
CA THR A 302 23.54 11.42 -8.52
C THR A 302 24.81 10.99 -7.78
N ASN A 303 25.00 11.47 -6.56
CA ASN A 303 26.12 11.13 -5.71
C ASN A 303 25.85 9.87 -4.90
N LYS A 304 26.29 8.72 -5.43
CA LYS A 304 26.20 7.42 -4.75
C LYS A 304 26.80 7.43 -3.34
N GLN A 305 27.91 8.14 -3.13
CA GLN A 305 28.56 8.20 -1.82
C GLN A 305 27.71 8.97 -0.80
N LEU A 306 27.01 10.02 -1.23
CA LEU A 306 26.10 10.75 -0.36
C LEU A 306 24.90 9.90 0.05
N ILE A 307 24.30 9.14 -0.88
CA ILE A 307 23.20 8.22 -0.59
C ILE A 307 23.63 7.17 0.45
N LEU A 308 24.79 6.55 0.24
CA LEU A 308 25.33 5.55 1.18
C LEU A 308 25.66 6.16 2.54
N LYS A 309 26.26 7.36 2.58
CA LYS A 309 26.51 8.10 3.83
C LYS A 309 25.20 8.35 4.59
N ARG A 310 24.14 8.78 3.90
CA ARG A 310 22.82 9.02 4.50
C ARG A 310 22.17 7.74 5.00
N ALA A 311 22.23 6.67 4.23
CA ALA A 311 21.79 5.34 4.65
C ALA A 311 22.55 4.85 5.90
N ASP A 312 23.85 5.11 5.98
CA ASP A 312 24.68 4.82 7.15
C ASP A 312 24.24 5.61 8.38
N GLU A 313 24.04 6.92 8.26
CA GLU A 313 23.57 7.76 9.36
C GLU A 313 22.22 7.27 9.92
N ILE A 314 21.31 6.81 9.05
CA ILE A 314 20.03 6.21 9.47
C ILE A 314 20.26 4.91 10.24
N MET A 315 21.15 4.04 9.75
CA MET A 315 21.48 2.80 10.46
C MET A 315 22.13 3.06 11.82
N GLU A 316 23.03 4.03 11.92
CA GLU A 316 23.69 4.39 13.18
C GLU A 316 22.67 4.86 14.22
N LEU A 317 21.69 5.67 13.82
CA LEU A 317 20.58 6.04 14.70
C LEU A 317 19.75 4.82 15.14
N GLY A 318 19.51 3.88 14.23
CA GLY A 318 18.85 2.61 14.53
C GLY A 318 19.62 1.74 15.53
N ILE A 319 20.93 1.62 15.35
CA ILE A 319 21.83 0.90 16.26
C ILE A 319 21.80 1.54 17.66
N GLN A 320 21.74 2.87 17.73
CA GLN A 320 21.61 3.65 18.96
C GLN A 320 20.18 3.63 19.55
N LYS A 321 19.23 2.91 18.94
CA LYS A 321 17.81 2.83 19.35
C LYS A 321 17.11 4.20 19.38
N LYS A 322 17.52 5.12 18.50
CA LYS A 322 16.94 6.47 18.38
C LYS A 322 15.81 6.58 17.38
N ILE A 323 15.53 5.52 16.62
CA ILE A 323 14.44 5.46 15.63
C ILE A 323 13.34 4.56 16.16
N GLY A 324 12.07 4.99 16.02
CA GLY A 324 10.90 4.27 16.50
C GLY A 324 10.36 4.83 17.81
N ARG A 325 9.11 5.31 17.77
CA ARG A 325 8.36 5.72 18.98
C ARG A 325 6.98 5.04 19.04
N PRO A 326 6.48 4.68 20.24
CA PRO A 326 7.13 4.82 21.55
C PRO A 326 8.25 3.79 21.80
N VAL A 327 8.38 2.77 20.94
CA VAL A 327 9.40 1.72 21.04
C VAL A 327 10.35 1.80 19.85
N ALA A 328 11.64 1.63 20.12
CA ALA A 328 12.67 1.63 19.08
C ALA A 328 12.42 0.51 18.06
N ILE A 329 12.53 0.85 16.77
CA ILE A 329 12.46 -0.12 15.67
C ILE A 329 13.70 -1.03 15.75
N ARG A 330 13.49 -2.31 15.50
CA ARG A 330 14.57 -3.30 15.50
C ARG A 330 15.53 -3.09 14.33
N LYS A 331 16.81 -3.43 14.51
CA LYS A 331 17.87 -3.04 13.57
C LYS A 331 17.67 -3.71 12.20
N GLU A 332 17.24 -4.97 12.18
CA GLU A 332 16.91 -5.74 10.97
C GLU A 332 15.73 -5.15 10.20
N GLU A 333 14.77 -4.52 10.88
CA GLU A 333 13.66 -3.83 10.24
C GLU A 333 14.11 -2.51 9.61
N ILE A 334 15.07 -1.80 10.22
CA ILE A 334 15.69 -0.60 9.63
C ILE A 334 16.53 -0.97 8.41
N VAL A 335 17.30 -2.07 8.46
CA VAL A 335 18.01 -2.61 7.28
C VAL A 335 17.03 -2.86 6.15
N LEU A 336 15.94 -3.57 6.42
CA LEU A 336 14.92 -3.85 5.41
C LEU A 336 14.28 -2.57 4.85
N SER A 337 13.94 -1.60 5.70
CA SER A 337 13.41 -0.30 5.26
C SER A 337 14.37 0.45 4.35
N ILE A 338 15.67 0.47 4.65
CA ILE A 338 16.66 1.12 3.80
C ILE A 338 16.84 0.37 2.48
N LEU A 339 16.87 -0.96 2.50
CA LEU A 339 16.97 -1.76 1.27
C LEU A 339 15.81 -1.46 0.31
N TYR A 340 14.58 -1.40 0.82
CA TYR A 340 13.42 -1.00 0.01
C TYR A 340 13.48 0.47 -0.41
N ALA A 341 13.96 1.37 0.45
CA ALA A 341 14.07 2.78 0.09
C ALA A 341 15.17 3.06 -0.95
N LEU A 342 16.19 2.19 -1.04
CA LEU A 342 17.21 2.21 -2.08
C LEU A 342 16.72 1.59 -3.39
N GLN A 343 15.56 0.92 -3.40
CA GLN A 343 15.00 0.27 -4.58
C GLN A 343 14.04 1.22 -5.30
N ASP A 344 14.43 1.69 -6.48
CA ASP A 344 13.53 2.41 -7.40
C ASP A 344 13.98 2.19 -8.84
N SER A 345 13.05 1.78 -9.70
CA SER A 345 13.29 1.58 -11.13
C SER A 345 13.49 2.91 -11.88
N LYS A 346 13.09 4.03 -11.26
CA LYS A 346 13.30 5.40 -11.74
C LYS A 346 14.51 6.06 -11.10
N ALA A 347 15.28 5.34 -10.29
CA ALA A 347 16.50 5.88 -9.71
C ALA A 347 17.47 6.35 -10.80
N PHE A 348 18.18 7.45 -10.55
CA PHE A 348 19.20 7.95 -11.49
C PHE A 348 20.42 7.02 -11.54
N LEU A 349 20.72 6.38 -10.41
CA LEU A 349 21.84 5.47 -10.25
C LEU A 349 21.38 4.00 -10.31
N ASP A 350 22.36 3.11 -10.37
CA ASP A 350 22.18 1.68 -10.15
C ASP A 350 21.74 1.41 -8.70
N SER A 351 20.43 1.57 -8.47
CA SER A 351 19.74 1.42 -7.18
C SER A 351 19.97 0.03 -6.60
N ASP A 352 19.85 -1.00 -7.44
CA ASP A 352 20.09 -2.39 -7.06
C ASP A 352 21.52 -2.60 -6.54
N LEU A 353 22.54 -2.17 -7.29
CA LEU A 353 23.93 -2.28 -6.82
C LEU A 353 24.17 -1.47 -5.52
N THR A 354 23.50 -0.33 -5.36
CA THR A 354 23.62 0.49 -4.15
C THR A 354 23.01 -0.20 -2.94
N ALA A 355 21.83 -0.82 -3.09
CA ALA A 355 21.20 -1.65 -2.06
C ALA A 355 22.07 -2.85 -1.67
N LEU A 356 22.74 -3.51 -2.63
CA LEU A 356 23.63 -4.64 -2.35
C LEU A 356 24.89 -4.22 -1.58
N VAL A 357 25.49 -3.07 -1.92
CA VAL A 357 26.64 -2.52 -1.17
C VAL A 357 26.25 -2.22 0.27
N PHE A 358 25.06 -1.64 0.47
CA PHE A 358 24.53 -1.40 1.81
C PHE A 358 24.25 -2.70 2.57
N PHE A 359 23.63 -3.70 1.92
CA PHE A 359 23.40 -5.02 2.51
C PHE A 359 24.71 -5.64 3.02
N ASP A 360 25.77 -5.66 2.21
CA ASP A 360 27.04 -6.27 2.60
C ASP A 360 27.64 -5.67 3.88
N LYS A 361 27.49 -4.34 4.04
CA LYS A 361 27.99 -3.62 5.20
C LYS A 361 27.25 -4.01 6.48
N TYR A 362 25.94 -4.26 6.39
CA TYR A 362 25.08 -4.50 7.56
C TYR A 362 24.56 -5.93 7.71
N LYS A 363 24.96 -6.87 6.84
CA LYS A 363 24.48 -8.26 6.85
C LYS A 363 24.66 -8.98 8.20
N ASN A 364 25.69 -8.64 8.97
CA ASN A 364 25.92 -9.24 10.29
C ASN A 364 24.80 -8.92 11.30
N ILE A 365 24.09 -7.80 11.13
CA ILE A 365 22.89 -7.47 11.93
C ILE A 365 21.75 -8.45 11.60
N VAL A 366 21.64 -8.83 10.33
CA VAL A 366 20.62 -9.77 9.83
C VAL A 366 20.88 -11.18 10.34
N PHE A 367 22.14 -11.55 10.54
CA PHE A 367 22.55 -12.87 10.99
C PHE A 367 22.69 -12.98 12.52
N ASP A 368 22.38 -11.92 13.26
CA ASP A 368 22.38 -11.97 14.72
C ASP A 368 21.28 -12.94 15.21
N THR A 369 21.64 -13.84 16.13
CA THR A 369 20.70 -14.82 16.72
C THR A 369 19.50 -14.19 17.42
N SER A 370 19.59 -12.92 17.83
CA SER A 370 18.51 -12.15 18.46
C SER A 370 17.58 -11.45 17.46
N ALA A 371 17.90 -11.47 16.17
CA ALA A 371 17.11 -10.83 15.13
C ALA A 371 15.75 -11.51 14.92
N GLU A 372 14.71 -10.73 14.64
CA GLU A 372 13.38 -11.27 14.37
C GLU A 372 13.36 -12.08 13.07
N THR A 373 13.07 -13.36 13.21
CA THR A 373 13.07 -14.35 12.13
C THR A 373 12.25 -13.89 10.93
N ASN A 374 11.05 -13.33 11.14
CA ASN A 374 10.19 -12.85 10.05
C ASN A 374 10.84 -11.74 9.22
N LYS A 375 11.49 -10.76 9.84
CA LYS A 375 12.12 -9.63 9.14
C LYS A 375 13.40 -10.06 8.44
N VAL A 376 14.18 -10.93 9.06
CA VAL A 376 15.34 -11.58 8.45
C VAL A 376 14.92 -12.27 7.14
N PHE A 377 13.84 -13.05 7.13
CA PHE A 377 13.37 -13.70 5.91
C PHE A 377 12.69 -12.75 4.91
N SER A 378 12.22 -11.57 5.30
CA SER A 378 11.85 -10.53 4.34
C SER A 378 13.07 -9.98 3.58
N ILE A 379 14.24 -9.92 4.21
CA ILE A 379 15.50 -9.57 3.52
C ILE A 379 15.89 -10.68 2.54
N PHE A 380 15.67 -11.94 2.88
CA PHE A 380 15.81 -13.03 1.90
C PHE A 380 14.87 -12.87 0.71
N ASP A 381 13.59 -12.55 0.95
CA ASP A 381 12.63 -12.30 -0.13
C ASP A 381 13.07 -11.14 -1.02
N PHE A 382 13.62 -10.08 -0.43
CA PHE A 382 14.23 -8.98 -1.17
C PHE A 382 15.32 -9.51 -2.11
N LEU A 383 16.34 -10.21 -1.59
CA LEU A 383 17.45 -10.75 -2.41
C LEU A 383 16.93 -11.72 -3.49
N SER A 384 16.04 -12.65 -3.13
CA SER A 384 15.47 -13.63 -4.04
C SER A 384 14.73 -12.96 -5.20
N ASN A 385 13.91 -11.95 -4.91
CA ASN A 385 13.16 -11.24 -5.95
C ASN A 385 14.09 -10.48 -6.91
N HIS A 386 15.19 -9.89 -6.40
CA HIS A 386 16.18 -9.22 -7.24
C HIS A 386 16.94 -10.21 -8.12
N TYR A 387 17.32 -11.39 -7.61
CA TYR A 387 17.99 -12.42 -8.39
C TYR A 387 17.19 -12.83 -9.63
N PHE A 388 15.87 -13.02 -9.49
CA PHE A 388 15.01 -13.44 -10.60
C PHE A 388 14.62 -12.29 -11.54
N LYS A 389 14.72 -11.03 -11.11
CA LYS A 389 14.46 -9.85 -11.97
C LYS A 389 15.69 -9.37 -12.73
N GLU A 390 16.88 -9.58 -12.19
CA GLU A 390 18.13 -9.16 -12.81
C GLU A 390 18.34 -9.84 -14.16
N THR A 391 18.84 -9.10 -15.15
CA THR A 391 19.08 -9.60 -16.51
C THR A 391 20.57 -9.66 -16.83
N ASN A 392 21.39 -8.88 -16.13
CA ASN A 392 22.84 -8.92 -16.23
C ASN A 392 23.41 -10.13 -15.47
N GLU A 393 24.09 -11.03 -16.18
CA GLU A 393 24.62 -12.28 -15.62
C GLU A 393 25.59 -12.05 -14.44
N ASN A 394 26.48 -11.06 -14.54
CA ASN A 394 27.46 -10.77 -13.47
C ASN A 394 26.77 -10.25 -12.20
N LYS A 395 25.80 -9.34 -12.34
CA LYS A 395 25.02 -8.84 -11.20
C LYS A 395 24.15 -9.93 -10.60
N LYS A 396 23.53 -10.76 -11.44
CA LYS A 396 22.73 -11.92 -11.03
C LYS A 396 23.56 -12.86 -10.17
N GLU A 397 24.79 -13.16 -10.59
CA GLU A 397 25.72 -13.98 -9.81
C GLU A 397 26.09 -13.33 -8.48
N MET A 398 26.37 -12.02 -8.46
CA MET A 398 26.62 -11.28 -7.23
C MET A 398 25.45 -11.36 -6.23
N ILE A 399 24.20 -11.24 -6.71
CA ILE A 399 23.02 -11.39 -5.84
C ILE A 399 22.91 -12.83 -5.34
N PHE A 400 23.15 -13.81 -6.20
CA PHE A 400 23.11 -15.23 -5.84
C PHE A 400 24.09 -15.57 -4.72
N LEU A 401 25.33 -15.08 -4.78
CA LEU A 401 26.32 -15.32 -3.73
C LEU A 401 25.85 -14.80 -2.36
N ARG A 402 25.09 -13.69 -2.33
CA ARG A 402 24.48 -13.16 -1.09
C ARG A 402 23.30 -14.01 -0.60
N ILE A 403 22.52 -14.57 -1.52
CA ILE A 403 21.46 -15.55 -1.18
C ILE A 403 22.08 -16.81 -0.57
N GLN A 404 23.17 -17.31 -1.16
CA GLN A 404 23.91 -18.46 -0.66
C GLN A 404 24.52 -18.19 0.72
N ASP A 405 25.17 -17.04 0.89
CA ASP A 405 25.72 -16.59 2.18
C ASP A 405 24.62 -16.48 3.25
N PHE A 406 23.47 -15.89 2.89
CA PHE A 406 22.31 -15.77 3.77
C PHE A 406 21.79 -17.13 4.22
N LEU A 407 21.53 -18.04 3.28
CA LEU A 407 21.01 -19.37 3.60
C LEU A 407 22.03 -20.19 4.39
N SER A 408 23.32 -19.99 4.17
CA SER A 408 24.38 -20.68 4.93
C SER A 408 24.53 -20.14 6.35
N SER A 409 24.27 -18.85 6.56
CA SER A 409 24.46 -18.17 7.84
C SER A 409 23.26 -18.28 8.78
N VAL A 410 22.04 -18.40 8.26
CA VAL A 410 20.83 -18.47 9.08
C VAL A 410 20.60 -19.88 9.64
N ASN A 411 20.26 -19.94 10.94
CA ASN A 411 19.96 -21.18 11.66
C ASN A 411 18.81 -21.98 11.02
N ILE A 412 18.92 -23.30 11.11
CA ILE A 412 17.86 -24.22 10.65
C ILE A 412 16.56 -23.92 11.39
N SER A 413 15.49 -23.73 10.64
CA SER A 413 14.15 -23.45 11.14
C SER A 413 13.13 -23.84 10.06
N GLU A 414 11.88 -24.07 10.46
CA GLU A 414 10.78 -24.34 9.52
C GLU A 414 10.64 -23.22 8.47
N GLN A 415 10.85 -21.97 8.88
CA GLN A 415 10.82 -20.83 7.98
C GLN A 415 11.98 -20.84 6.97
N LYS A 416 13.21 -21.21 7.40
CA LYS A 416 14.34 -21.44 6.48
C LYS A 416 14.02 -22.52 5.46
N GLU A 417 13.50 -23.67 5.93
CA GLU A 417 13.12 -24.81 5.07
C GLU A 417 12.12 -24.35 4.02
N LYS A 418 11.06 -23.64 4.42
CA LYS A 418 10.05 -23.10 3.50
C LYS A 418 10.64 -22.11 2.48
N LYS A 419 11.48 -21.18 2.91
CA LYS A 419 12.10 -20.19 2.00
C LYS A 419 13.06 -20.83 1.01
N LEU A 420 13.82 -21.84 1.45
CA LEU A 420 14.66 -22.65 0.59
C LEU A 420 13.80 -23.42 -0.43
N ASP A 421 12.70 -24.03 0.01
CA ASP A 421 11.75 -24.76 -0.83
C ASP A 421 11.18 -23.90 -1.97
N ASP A 422 10.71 -22.71 -1.60
CA ASP A 422 10.14 -21.71 -2.52
C ASP A 422 11.20 -21.24 -3.52
N PHE A 423 12.41 -20.94 -3.04
CA PHE A 423 13.53 -20.51 -3.88
C PHE A 423 13.93 -21.59 -4.90
N LEU A 424 14.04 -22.85 -4.47
CA LEU A 424 14.31 -23.98 -5.35
C LEU A 424 13.22 -24.12 -6.42
N GLY A 425 11.94 -23.99 -6.05
CA GLY A 425 10.84 -24.03 -7.00
C GLY A 425 10.95 -22.94 -8.07
N LYS A 426 11.23 -21.69 -7.65
CA LYS A 426 11.43 -20.56 -8.56
C LYS A 426 12.64 -20.78 -9.48
N LEU A 427 13.75 -21.27 -8.94
CA LEU A 427 14.97 -21.55 -9.70
C LEU A 427 14.73 -22.60 -10.78
N ILE A 428 14.12 -23.72 -10.42
CA ILE A 428 13.79 -24.80 -11.37
C ILE A 428 12.86 -24.29 -12.48
N SER A 429 11.84 -23.52 -12.10
CA SER A 429 10.91 -22.90 -13.05
C SER A 429 11.60 -21.90 -13.98
N ALA A 430 12.56 -21.12 -13.48
CA ALA A 430 13.33 -20.17 -14.28
C ALA A 430 14.27 -20.91 -15.24
N ALA A 431 15.02 -21.90 -14.74
CA ALA A 431 15.90 -22.74 -15.55
C ALA A 431 15.17 -23.45 -16.71
N GLY A 432 13.92 -23.87 -16.50
CA GLY A 432 13.10 -24.51 -17.52
C GLY A 432 12.49 -23.56 -18.56
N ARG A 433 12.39 -22.26 -18.28
CA ARG A 433 11.76 -21.25 -19.16
C ARG A 433 12.75 -20.33 -19.87
N SER A 434 13.97 -20.24 -19.37
CA SER A 434 14.99 -19.33 -19.88
C SER A 434 15.69 -19.82 -21.16
N LYS A 435 16.35 -18.89 -21.86
CA LYS A 435 17.25 -19.19 -22.98
C LYS A 435 18.46 -20.00 -22.50
N THR A 436 19.16 -20.68 -23.41
CA THR A 436 20.24 -21.63 -23.08
C THR A 436 21.33 -21.06 -22.16
N SER A 437 21.80 -19.82 -22.36
CA SER A 437 22.84 -19.22 -21.50
C SER A 437 22.34 -18.99 -20.07
N GLU A 438 21.20 -18.33 -19.91
CA GLU A 438 20.63 -18.03 -18.60
C GLU A 438 20.16 -19.31 -17.86
N ALA A 439 19.62 -20.29 -18.59
CA ALA A 439 19.31 -21.61 -18.03
C ALA A 439 20.56 -22.32 -17.50
N THR A 440 21.71 -22.16 -18.18
CA THR A 440 23.00 -22.70 -17.73
C THR A 440 23.48 -22.01 -16.45
N LEU A 441 23.28 -20.70 -16.33
CA LEU A 441 23.58 -19.95 -15.11
C LEU A 441 22.73 -20.44 -13.93
N TYR A 442 21.40 -20.56 -14.07
CA TYR A 442 20.55 -21.07 -12.99
C TYR A 442 20.97 -22.47 -12.52
N LYS A 443 21.32 -23.37 -13.44
CA LYS A 443 21.83 -24.71 -13.12
C LYS A 443 23.17 -24.66 -12.39
N THR A 444 24.07 -23.77 -12.80
CA THR A 444 25.37 -23.57 -12.15
C THR A 444 25.18 -23.08 -10.71
N ASN A 445 24.31 -22.08 -10.52
CA ASN A 445 24.00 -21.51 -9.22
C ASN A 445 23.35 -22.55 -8.31
N PHE A 446 22.42 -23.35 -8.84
CA PHE A 446 21.86 -24.48 -8.10
C PHE A 446 22.93 -25.48 -7.65
N LYS A 447 23.86 -25.87 -8.54
CA LYS A 447 24.94 -26.80 -8.17
C LYS A 447 25.82 -26.22 -7.04
N SER A 448 26.17 -24.93 -7.12
CA SER A 448 26.90 -24.23 -6.06
C SER A 448 26.12 -24.23 -4.73
N LEU A 449 24.82 -23.93 -4.78
CA LEU A 449 23.96 -23.96 -3.60
C LEU A 449 23.90 -25.38 -2.99
N PHE A 450 23.78 -26.40 -3.83
CA PHE A 450 23.73 -27.80 -3.41
C PHE A 450 25.02 -28.26 -2.73
N GLN A 451 26.18 -27.82 -3.21
CA GLN A 451 27.46 -28.11 -2.56
C GLN A 451 27.51 -27.57 -1.13
N SER A 452 26.90 -26.41 -0.88
CA SER A 452 26.90 -25.77 0.44
C SER A 452 25.80 -26.31 1.37
N LEU A 453 24.62 -26.61 0.83
CA LEU A 453 23.41 -26.90 1.60
C LEU A 453 22.77 -28.25 1.27
N SER A 454 23.56 -29.22 0.78
CA SER A 454 23.08 -30.55 0.33
C SER A 454 22.08 -31.20 1.30
N LYS A 455 22.42 -31.31 2.58
CA LYS A 455 21.55 -31.91 3.61
C LYS A 455 20.21 -31.19 3.70
N GLU A 456 20.22 -29.87 3.76
CA GLU A 456 19.02 -29.04 3.92
C GLU A 456 18.13 -29.13 2.68
N ILE A 457 18.72 -29.06 1.48
CA ILE A 457 17.99 -29.22 0.22
C ILE A 457 17.33 -30.59 0.15
N CYS A 458 18.05 -31.65 0.52
CA CYS A 458 17.50 -33.01 0.50
C CYS A 458 16.34 -33.19 1.47
N VAL A 459 16.46 -32.64 2.68
CA VAL A 459 15.36 -32.63 3.67
C VAL A 459 14.14 -31.89 3.11
N VAL A 460 14.34 -30.71 2.53
CA VAL A 460 13.26 -29.88 1.99
C VAL A 460 12.57 -30.54 0.78
N VAL A 461 13.34 -31.15 -0.12
CA VAL A 461 12.79 -31.93 -1.25
C VAL A 461 11.99 -33.13 -0.77
N ASP A 462 12.47 -33.85 0.25
CA ASP A 462 11.77 -35.02 0.78
C ASP A 462 10.48 -34.64 1.51
N LYS A 463 10.50 -33.56 2.31
CA LYS A 463 9.35 -33.05 3.07
C LYS A 463 8.26 -32.37 2.21
N ASN A 464 8.48 -32.15 0.91
CA ASN A 464 7.47 -31.45 0.09
C ASN A 464 6.14 -32.22 0.07
N LEU A 465 5.09 -31.57 0.58
CA LEU A 465 3.72 -32.09 0.69
C LEU A 465 3.01 -32.28 -0.65
N TYR A 466 3.50 -31.69 -1.74
CA TYR A 466 2.93 -31.74 -3.08
C TYR A 466 3.69 -32.74 -3.97
N PRO A 467 3.11 -33.91 -4.28
CA PRO A 467 3.81 -34.98 -5.00
C PRO A 467 4.38 -34.56 -6.36
N ALA A 468 3.66 -33.72 -7.11
CA ALA A 468 4.12 -33.23 -8.41
C ALA A 468 5.39 -32.36 -8.29
N GLN A 469 5.44 -31.49 -7.28
CA GLN A 469 6.61 -30.64 -7.04
C GLN A 469 7.78 -31.47 -6.52
N LYS A 470 7.54 -32.44 -5.62
CA LYS A 470 8.56 -33.39 -5.15
C LYS A 470 9.21 -34.14 -6.31
N THR A 471 8.40 -34.73 -7.20
CA THR A 471 8.89 -35.43 -8.40
C THR A 471 9.69 -34.50 -9.31
N SER A 472 9.21 -33.27 -9.55
CA SER A 472 9.93 -32.28 -10.35
C SER A 472 11.30 -31.95 -9.77
N ARG A 473 11.42 -31.85 -8.44
CA ARG A 473 12.69 -31.53 -7.76
C ARG A 473 13.66 -32.71 -7.75
N ILE A 474 13.17 -33.92 -7.50
CA ILE A 474 13.98 -35.15 -7.60
C ILE A 474 14.55 -35.29 -9.01
N LYS A 475 13.72 -35.07 -10.04
CA LYS A 475 14.17 -35.07 -11.43
C LYS A 475 15.27 -34.02 -11.66
N PHE A 476 15.05 -32.78 -11.20
CA PHE A 476 16.04 -31.71 -11.37
C PHE A 476 17.36 -31.99 -10.63
N LEU A 477 17.32 -32.58 -9.43
CA LEU A 477 18.52 -33.05 -8.72
C LEU A 477 19.30 -34.07 -9.55
N SER A 478 18.60 -35.08 -10.08
CA SER A 478 19.20 -36.14 -10.91
C SER A 478 19.82 -35.59 -12.20
N GLU A 479 19.12 -34.69 -12.90
CA GLU A 479 19.60 -34.06 -14.15
C GLU A 479 20.85 -33.19 -13.95
N ASN A 480 21.10 -32.75 -12.72
CA ASN A 480 22.24 -31.92 -12.35
C ASN A 480 23.28 -32.67 -11.50
N GLU A 481 23.21 -34.00 -11.44
CA GLU A 481 24.17 -34.86 -10.72
C GLU A 481 24.28 -34.52 -9.21
N CYS A 482 23.21 -34.00 -8.63
CA CYS A 482 23.13 -33.61 -7.23
C CYS A 482 22.48 -34.74 -6.42
N ILE A 483 23.29 -35.55 -5.75
CA ILE A 483 22.83 -36.76 -5.06
C ILE A 483 22.58 -36.46 -3.57
N CYS A 484 21.36 -36.72 -3.11
CA CYS A 484 21.03 -36.73 -1.69
C CYS A 484 21.63 -37.96 -1.02
N LYS A 485 22.57 -37.74 -0.10
CA LYS A 485 23.26 -38.78 0.67
C LYS A 485 22.64 -38.97 2.04
#